data_AF-A0A2U8WGJ9-F1
#
_entry.id   AF-A0A2U8WGJ9-F1
#
_cell.length_a   1.000
_cell.length_b   1.000
_cell.length_c   1.000
_cell.angle_alpha   90.00
_cell.angle_beta   90.00
_cell.angle_gamma   90.00
#
_symmetry.space_group_name_H-M   'P 1'
#
loop_
_entity.id
_entity.type
_entity.pdbx_description
1 polymer ?
#
loop_
_entity_poly.entity_id
_entity_poly.type
_entity_poly.pdbx_seq_one_letter_code
_entity_poly.pdbx_strand_id
1 'polypeptide(L)'
;MPSDPYENHDAGLPEPVREHLGQQLRSAYNVQAEKPDYLGDPGLPPEFTPQLRRLEGRLKAHDTGREAVEDALKDMLGELPARR
;
A
#
# COMPACT_ATOMS: atom_id res chain seq x y z
N MET A 1 -19.43 -2.74 -38.84
CA MET A 1 -18.33 -2.99 -37.89
C MET A 1 -18.61 -4.35 -37.24
N PRO A 2 -17.73 -5.35 -37.36
CA PRO A 2 -17.90 -6.58 -36.61
C PRO A 2 -17.64 -6.29 -35.14
N SER A 3 -18.61 -6.65 -34.29
CA SER A 3 -18.50 -6.59 -32.83
C SER A 3 -17.36 -7.50 -32.38
N ASP A 4 -16.48 -6.97 -31.53
CA ASP A 4 -15.33 -7.68 -30.99
C ASP A 4 -15.82 -8.84 -30.09
N PRO A 5 -15.51 -10.12 -30.40
CA PRO A 5 -16.01 -11.27 -29.63
C PRO A 5 -15.46 -11.36 -28.20
N TYR A 6 -14.61 -10.44 -27.76
CA TYR A 6 -14.00 -10.42 -26.43
C TYR A 6 -14.71 -9.49 -25.42
N GLU A 7 -15.79 -8.81 -25.80
CA GLU A 7 -16.70 -8.12 -24.85
C GLU A 7 -17.57 -9.14 -24.10
N ASN A 8 -16.98 -9.90 -23.19
CA ASN A 8 -17.68 -10.59 -22.10
C ASN A 8 -16.75 -10.67 -20.88
N HIS A 9 -16.51 -9.52 -20.25
CA HIS A 9 -15.72 -9.41 -19.01
C HIS A 9 -16.55 -9.68 -17.75
N ASP A 10 -17.84 -10.05 -17.89
CA ASP A 10 -18.77 -10.21 -16.75
C ASP A 10 -19.34 -11.63 -16.55
N ALA A 11 -18.94 -12.62 -17.35
CA ALA A 11 -19.26 -14.01 -17.08
C ALA A 11 -18.25 -14.61 -16.08
N GLY A 12 -18.20 -14.05 -14.86
CA GLY A 12 -17.36 -14.55 -13.79
C GLY A 12 -17.61 -16.04 -13.58
N LEU A 13 -16.54 -16.85 -13.59
CA LEU A 13 -16.63 -18.31 -13.43
C LEU A 13 -17.54 -18.68 -12.25
N PRO A 14 -18.31 -19.78 -12.34
CA PRO A 14 -19.11 -20.27 -11.22
C PRO A 14 -18.28 -20.34 -9.94
N GLU A 15 -18.87 -19.96 -8.81
CA GLU A 15 -18.16 -19.84 -7.53
C GLU A 15 -17.32 -21.07 -7.14
N PRO A 16 -17.80 -22.32 -7.31
CA PRO A 16 -16.99 -23.50 -7.01
C PRO A 16 -15.73 -23.62 -7.89
N VAL A 17 -15.84 -23.23 -9.16
CA VAL A 17 -14.72 -23.25 -10.12
C VAL A 17 -13.72 -22.17 -9.76
N ARG A 18 -14.20 -20.99 -9.36
CA ARG A 18 -13.36 -19.85 -8.96
C ARG A 18 -12.58 -20.14 -7.68
N GLU A 19 -13.22 -20.72 -6.67
CA GLU A 19 -12.54 -21.09 -5.42
C GLU A 19 -11.50 -22.18 -5.68
N HIS A 20 -11.85 -23.20 -6.48
CA HIS A 20 -10.92 -24.26 -6.84
C HIS A 20 -9.69 -23.74 -7.58
N LEU A 21 -9.88 -22.90 -8.60
CA LEU A 21 -8.79 -22.26 -9.33
C LEU A 21 -7.99 -21.32 -8.42
N GLY A 22 -8.66 -20.56 -7.55
CA GLY A 22 -8.01 -19.70 -6.57
C GLY A 22 -7.15 -20.49 -5.58
N GLN A 23 -7.59 -21.68 -5.17
CA GLN A 23 -6.82 -22.58 -4.32
C GLN A 23 -5.61 -23.16 -5.07
N GLN A 24 -5.77 -23.57 -6.33
CA GLN A 24 -4.66 -24.03 -7.17
C GLN A 24 -3.62 -22.94 -7.41
N LEU A 25 -4.05 -21.72 -7.72
CA LEU A 25 -3.15 -20.58 -7.95
C LEU A 25 -2.39 -20.22 -6.67
N ARG A 26 -3.08 -20.10 -5.53
CA ARG A 26 -2.42 -19.86 -4.23
C ARG A 26 -1.41 -20.96 -3.91
N SER A 27 -1.75 -22.22 -4.15
CA SER A 27 -0.83 -23.34 -3.97
C SER A 27 0.39 -23.24 -4.90
N ALA A 28 0.18 -23.00 -6.20
CA ALA A 28 1.26 -22.92 -7.18
C ALA A 28 2.21 -21.74 -6.90
N TYR A 29 1.66 -20.55 -6.62
CA TYR A 29 2.45 -19.37 -6.27
C TYR A 29 3.11 -19.46 -4.88
N ASN A 30 2.64 -20.33 -3.99
CA ASN A 30 3.27 -20.57 -2.68
C ASN A 30 4.29 -21.72 -2.69
N VAL A 31 4.20 -22.67 -3.64
CA VAL A 31 5.03 -23.89 -3.67
C VAL A 31 6.15 -23.82 -4.72
N GLN A 32 5.96 -23.09 -5.83
CA GLN A 32 6.94 -23.03 -6.93
C GLN A 32 7.71 -21.71 -7.05
N ALA A 33 7.32 -20.67 -6.33
CA ALA A 33 8.03 -19.41 -6.31
C ALA A 33 8.65 -19.21 -4.92
N GLU A 34 9.93 -18.84 -4.85
CA GLU A 34 10.38 -18.00 -3.74
C GLU A 34 9.35 -16.88 -3.56
N LYS A 35 9.03 -16.56 -2.30
CA LYS A 35 8.02 -15.55 -1.95
C LYS A 35 8.10 -14.40 -2.96
N PRO A 36 7.01 -14.07 -3.70
CA PRO A 36 7.10 -13.10 -4.78
C PRO A 36 7.77 -11.83 -4.25
N ASP A 37 8.77 -11.29 -4.95
CA ASP A 37 9.63 -10.19 -4.44
C ASP A 37 8.83 -8.97 -3.94
N TYR A 38 7.60 -8.82 -4.42
CA TYR A 38 6.66 -7.75 -4.03
C TYR A 38 5.78 -8.05 -2.79
N LEU A 39 5.81 -9.27 -2.23
CA LEU A 39 5.04 -9.69 -1.03
C LEU A 39 5.86 -9.62 0.28
N GLY A 40 7.06 -9.03 0.22
CA GLY A 40 7.96 -8.60 1.32
C GLY A 40 8.91 -9.70 1.84
N ASP A 41 10.23 -9.59 1.95
CA ASP A 41 11.23 -8.55 1.69
C ASP A 41 12.60 -9.30 1.54
N PRO A 42 13.59 -8.84 0.73
CA PRO A 42 14.44 -7.71 1.13
C PRO A 42 14.85 -6.73 0.01
N GLY A 43 14.24 -6.79 -1.18
CA GLY A 43 14.66 -5.97 -2.31
C GLY A 43 13.52 -5.62 -3.25
N LEU A 44 12.82 -4.51 -2.97
CA LEU A 44 11.88 -3.93 -3.93
C LEU A 44 12.60 -3.69 -5.27
N PRO A 45 11.94 -3.97 -6.42
CA PRO A 45 12.54 -3.73 -7.72
C PRO A 45 13.06 -2.29 -7.83
N PRO A 46 14.27 -2.07 -8.38
CA PRO A 46 14.90 -0.74 -8.40
C PRO A 46 14.02 0.35 -9.03
N GLU A 47 13.10 -0.03 -9.92
CA GLU A 47 12.13 0.82 -10.61
C GLU A 47 11.18 1.53 -9.64
N PHE A 48 10.95 0.96 -8.45
CA PHE A 48 10.13 1.57 -7.40
C PHE A 48 10.91 2.52 -6.49
N THR A 49 12.24 2.54 -6.58
CA THR A 49 13.11 3.39 -5.76
C THR A 49 12.72 4.88 -5.77
N PRO A 50 12.37 5.50 -6.92
CA PRO A 50 11.93 6.89 -6.95
C PRO A 50 10.64 7.14 -6.15
N GLN A 51 9.68 6.21 -6.22
CA GLN A 51 8.36 6.29 -5.59
C GLN A 51 8.51 6.08 -4.08
N LEU A 52 9.35 5.13 -3.67
CA LEU A 52 9.68 4.88 -2.27
C LEU A 52 10.35 6.11 -1.65
N ARG A 53 11.34 6.71 -2.31
CA ARG A 53 11.97 7.95 -1.85
C ARG A 53 10.98 9.11 -1.68
N ARG A 54 10.01 9.25 -2.59
CA ARG A 54 8.95 10.25 -2.46
C ARG A 54 8.04 9.97 -1.26
N LEU A 55 7.70 8.70 -1.03
CA LEU A 55 6.86 8.29 0.11
C LEU A 55 7.58 8.54 1.44
N GLU A 56 8.84 8.13 1.55
CA GLU A 56 9.69 8.39 2.72
C GLU A 56 9.82 9.88 3.01
N GLY A 57 10.03 10.71 1.98
CA GLY A 57 10.09 12.16 2.13
C GLY A 57 8.79 12.76 2.66
N ARG A 58 7.65 12.30 2.14
CA ARG A 58 6.32 12.73 2.61
C ARG A 58 6.05 12.30 4.05
N LEU A 59 6.43 11.08 4.42
CA LEU A 59 6.26 10.57 5.77
C LEU A 59 7.10 11.36 6.77
N LYS A 60 8.39 11.57 6.46
CA LYS A 60 9.28 12.36 7.31
C LYS A 60 8.80 13.80 7.47
N ALA A 61 8.38 14.44 6.37
CA ALA A 61 7.85 15.81 6.44
C ALA A 61 6.57 15.90 7.28
N HIS A 62 5.71 14.89 7.21
CA HIS A 62 4.51 14.80 8.04
C HIS A 62 4.88 14.65 9.52
N ASP A 63 5.82 13.78 9.87
CA ASP A 63 6.23 13.55 11.26
C ASP A 63 6.91 14.78 11.85
N THR A 64 7.84 15.41 11.13
CA THR A 64 8.47 16.67 11.54
C THR A 64 7.45 17.80 11.66
N GLY A 65 6.48 17.87 10.76
CA GLY A 65 5.39 18.86 10.85
C GLY A 65 4.52 18.65 12.09
N ARG A 66 4.20 17.40 12.42
CA ARG A 66 3.43 17.04 13.62
C ARG A 66 4.18 17.45 14.88
N GLU A 67 5.48 17.16 14.97
CA GLU A 67 6.32 17.54 16.12
C GLU A 67 6.42 19.07 16.27
N ALA A 68 6.65 19.80 15.18
CA ALA A 68 6.72 21.26 15.22
C ALA A 68 5.40 21.91 15.71
N VAL A 69 4.26 21.35 15.29
CA VAL A 69 2.94 21.80 15.77
C VAL A 69 2.75 21.47 17.25
N GLU A 70 3.15 20.27 17.67
CA GLU A 70 3.07 19.86 19.07
C GLU A 70 3.90 20.76 19.98
N ASP A 71 5.12 21.10 19.58
CA ASP A 71 6.02 21.98 20.34
C ASP A 71 5.48 23.41 20.38
N ALA A 72 5.01 23.94 19.25
CA ALA A 72 4.38 25.27 19.23
C ALA A 72 3.14 25.34 20.13
N LEU A 73 2.33 24.28 20.18
CA LEU A 73 1.19 24.21 21.09
C LEU A 73 1.62 24.13 22.55
N LYS A 74 2.68 23.39 22.89
CA LYS A 74 3.23 23.34 24.25
C LYS A 74 3.75 24.70 24.69
N ASP A 75 4.47 25.41 23.82
CA ASP A 75 4.97 26.76 24.10
C ASP A 75 3.81 27.73 24.37
N MET A 76 2.78 27.73 23.50
CA MET A 76 1.57 28.53 23.70
C MET A 76 0.88 28.20 25.03
N LEU A 77 0.77 26.92 25.38
CA LEU A 77 0.15 26.49 26.64
C LEU A 77 1.01 26.85 27.87
N GLY A 78 2.34 26.85 27.74
CA GLY A 78 3.27 27.26 28.80
C GLY A 78 3.29 28.77 29.03
N GLU A 79 3.05 29.56 27.97
CA GLU A 79 2.95 31.01 28.02
C GLU A 79 1.59 31.52 28.54
N LEU A 80 0.56 30.67 28.60
CA LEU A 80 -0.73 31.04 29.18
C LEU A 80 -0.57 31.28 30.69
N PRO A 81 -0.83 32.51 31.19
CA PRO A 81 -0.80 32.75 32.62
C PRO A 81 -1.90 31.93 33.28
N ALA A 82 -1.53 31.17 34.32
CA ALA A 82 -2.48 30.43 35.14
C ALA A 82 -3.59 31.39 35.59
N ARG A 83 -4.80 31.15 35.09
CA ARG A 83 -5.97 31.97 35.38
C ARG A 83 -6.25 31.85 36.89
N ARG A 84 -5.84 32.86 37.66
CA ARG A 84 -6.21 33.05 39.08
C ARG A 84 -7.67 33.44 39.21
#